data_AF-A0A522FL71-F1
#
_entry.id   AF-A0A522FL71-F1
#
_cell.length_a   1.000
_cell.length_b   1.000
_cell.length_c   1.000
_cell.angle_alpha   90.00
_cell.angle_beta   90.00
_cell.angle_gamma   90.00
#
_symmetry.space_group_name_H-M   'P 1'
#
loop_
_entity.id
_entity.type
_entity.pdbx_description
1 polymer ?
#
loop_
_entity_poly.entity_id
_entity_poly.type
_entity_poly.pdbx_seq_one_letter_code
_entity_poly.pdbx_strand_id
1 'polypeptide(L)'
;MDFMKNAMVPHEGVYKEPPVMWAIALAQISFGIFYAWLFKTMNVTKFIQGFFKGIIIAFLFSVSFDSFIFATMNMYKSFGGYAVDVLASTVLGGIMAGFAALILGIGKKAE
;
A
#
# COMPACT_ATOMS: atom_id res chain seq x y z
N MET A 1 -5.91 -17.06 3.87
CA MET A 1 -6.29 -16.70 5.25
C MET A 1 -5.53 -17.49 6.30
N ASP A 2 -5.08 -18.72 6.02
CA ASP A 2 -4.38 -19.55 7.01
C ASP A 2 -3.05 -18.94 7.47
N PHE A 3 -2.30 -18.28 6.57
CA PHE A 3 -1.12 -17.52 6.95
C PHE A 3 -1.42 -16.44 7.98
N MET A 4 -2.44 -15.59 7.74
CA MET A 4 -2.78 -14.50 8.67
C MET A 4 -3.25 -15.01 10.03
N LYS A 5 -4.03 -16.09 10.10
CA LYS A 5 -4.41 -16.74 11.37
C LYS A 5 -3.18 -17.17 12.18
N ASN A 6 -2.14 -17.63 11.49
CA ASN A 6 -0.90 -18.11 12.12
C ASN A 6 0.11 -16.98 12.38
N ALA A 7 0.03 -15.87 11.65
CA ALA A 7 0.95 -14.74 11.75
C ALA A 7 0.45 -13.63 12.69
N MET A 8 -0.85 -13.54 12.97
CA MET A 8 -1.45 -12.48 13.77
C MET A 8 -2.10 -12.99 15.05
N VAL A 9 -2.09 -12.16 16.09
CA VAL A 9 -2.83 -12.41 17.33
C VAL A 9 -4.27 -11.90 17.14
N PRO A 10 -5.29 -12.76 17.28
CA PRO A 10 -6.67 -12.31 17.24
C PRO A 10 -6.97 -11.50 18.50
N HIS A 11 -7.55 -10.31 18.31
CA HIS A 11 -8.00 -9.43 19.39
C HIS A 11 -9.49 -9.15 19.19
N GLU A 12 -10.30 -9.39 20.23
CA GLU A 12 -11.73 -9.10 20.17
C GLU A 12 -11.97 -7.59 20.01
N GLY A 13 -12.93 -7.23 19.16
CA GLY A 13 -13.32 -5.83 18.93
C GLY A 13 -12.38 -5.02 18.01
N VAL A 14 -11.25 -5.58 17.55
CA VAL A 14 -10.35 -4.89 16.60
C VAL A 14 -10.96 -4.85 15.19
N TYR A 15 -11.58 -5.94 14.74
CA TYR A 15 -12.20 -6.02 13.42
C TYR A 15 -13.69 -5.68 13.50
N LYS A 16 -14.15 -4.80 12.60
CA LYS A 16 -15.58 -4.54 12.39
C LYS A 16 -16.14 -5.59 11.44
N GLU A 17 -17.22 -6.24 11.85
CA GLU A 17 -17.95 -7.22 11.04
C GLU A 17 -19.42 -6.76 10.88
N PRO A 18 -19.86 -6.31 9.68
CA PRO A 18 -19.09 -6.21 8.45
C PRO A 18 -18.13 -5.00 8.42
N PRO A 19 -17.09 -5.04 7.56
CA PRO A 19 -16.21 -3.89 7.34
C PRO A 19 -16.96 -2.65 6.84
N VAL A 20 -16.48 -1.47 7.23
CA VAL A 20 -17.07 -0.19 6.79
C VAL A 20 -16.56 0.16 5.38
N MET A 21 -17.27 -0.33 4.36
CA MET A 21 -16.82 -0.28 2.96
C MET A 21 -16.53 1.13 2.41
N TRP A 22 -17.32 2.13 2.77
CA TRP A 22 -17.11 3.50 2.29
C TRP A 22 -15.79 4.09 2.80
N ALA A 23 -15.37 3.73 4.03
CA ALA A 23 -14.12 4.20 4.61
C ALA A 23 -12.91 3.56 3.90
N ILE A 24 -13.04 2.28 3.53
CA ILE A 24 -12.05 1.58 2.71
C ILE A 24 -11.93 2.25 1.33
N ALA A 25 -13.05 2.54 0.67
CA ALA A 25 -13.05 3.23 -0.62
C ALA A 25 -12.39 4.61 -0.54
N LEU A 26 -12.71 5.40 0.49
CA LEU A 26 -12.12 6.73 0.71
C LEU A 26 -10.61 6.64 0.94
N ALA A 27 -10.14 5.67 1.73
CA ALA A 27 -8.72 5.44 1.95
C ALA A 27 -7.98 5.14 0.63
N GLN A 28 -8.53 4.26 -0.21
CA GLN A 28 -7.92 3.90 -1.49
C GLN A 28 -7.93 5.07 -2.50
N ILE A 29 -9.02 5.83 -2.58
CA ILE A 29 -9.11 7.03 -3.43
C ILE A 29 -8.08 8.07 -2.99
N SER A 30 -7.95 8.30 -1.69
CA SER A 30 -6.98 9.26 -1.14
C SER A 30 -5.55 8.89 -1.50
N PHE A 31 -5.21 7.59 -1.40
CA PHE A 31 -3.89 7.09 -1.76
C PHE A 31 -3.63 7.13 -3.28
N GLY A 32 -4.66 6.88 -4.09
CA GLY A 32 -4.61 7.07 -5.54
C GLY A 32 -4.35 8.52 -5.95
N ILE A 33 -5.03 9.48 -5.32
CA ILE A 33 -4.81 10.92 -5.52
C ILE A 33 -3.39 11.31 -5.11
N PHE A 34 -2.89 10.79 -3.99
CA PHE A 34 -1.53 11.04 -3.53
C PHE A 34 -0.49 10.61 -4.58
N TYR A 35 -0.59 9.40 -5.13
CA TYR A 35 0.28 8.96 -6.23
C TYR A 35 0.14 9.83 -7.48
N ALA A 36 -1.10 10.16 -7.87
CA ALA A 36 -1.34 10.99 -9.04
C ALA A 36 -0.70 12.38 -8.90
N TRP A 37 -0.81 13.00 -7.72
CA TRP A 37 -0.19 14.28 -7.42
C TRP A 37 1.35 14.18 -7.47
N LEU A 38 1.95 13.18 -6.81
CA LEU A 38 3.40 12.94 -6.82
C LEU A 38 3.96 12.69 -8.24
N PHE A 39 3.28 11.86 -9.03
CA PHE A 39 3.72 11.53 -10.39
C PHE A 39 3.53 12.69 -11.35
N LYS A 40 2.50 13.52 -11.15
CA LYS A 40 2.36 14.77 -11.88
C LYS A 40 3.54 15.72 -11.61
N THR A 41 3.97 15.89 -10.36
CA THR A 41 5.11 16.77 -10.02
C THR A 41 6.46 16.21 -10.50
N MET A 42 6.59 14.88 -10.60
CA MET A 42 7.81 14.21 -11.09
C MET A 42 7.79 13.92 -12.60
N ASN A 43 6.74 14.32 -13.33
CA ASN A 43 6.49 14.00 -14.74
C ASN A 43 6.61 12.48 -15.05
N VAL A 44 6.05 11.64 -14.19
CA VAL A 44 6.06 10.18 -14.34
C VAL A 44 4.80 9.75 -15.08
N THR A 45 4.98 9.20 -16.28
CA THR A 45 3.89 8.92 -17.24
C THR A 45 3.88 7.47 -17.73
N LYS A 46 4.93 6.70 -17.46
CA LYS A 46 5.05 5.30 -17.89
C LYS A 46 4.76 4.38 -16.70
N PHE A 47 4.02 3.30 -16.94
CA PHE A 47 3.68 2.30 -15.92
C PHE A 47 4.91 1.83 -15.14
N ILE A 48 5.98 1.44 -15.85
CA ILE A 48 7.20 0.91 -15.22
C ILE A 48 7.91 1.94 -14.32
N GLN A 49 7.89 3.21 -14.71
CA GLN A 49 8.44 4.30 -13.89
C GLN A 49 7.59 4.51 -12.63
N GLY A 50 6.25 4.49 -12.78
CA GLY A 50 5.31 4.54 -11.67
C GLY A 50 5.47 3.36 -10.72
N PHE A 51 5.66 2.16 -11.24
CA PHE A 51 5.85 0.93 -10.47
C PHE A 51 7.10 1.00 -9.59
N PHE A 52 8.27 1.31 -10.16
CA PHE A 52 9.51 1.35 -9.37
C PHE A 52 9.55 2.49 -8.36
N LYS A 53 9.08 3.69 -8.75
CA LYS A 53 8.96 4.81 -7.80
C LYS A 53 7.91 4.52 -6.73
N GLY A 54 6.81 3.89 -7.12
CA GLY A 54 5.73 3.45 -6.24
C GLY A 54 6.17 2.41 -5.23
N ILE A 55 6.99 1.43 -5.62
CA ILE A 55 7.58 0.44 -4.69
C ILE A 55 8.36 1.15 -3.59
N ILE A 56 9.19 2.14 -3.92
CA ILE A 56 9.99 2.85 -2.91
C ILE A 56 9.08 3.59 -1.94
N ILE A 57 8.09 4.30 -2.44
CA ILE A 57 7.12 5.04 -1.61
C ILE A 57 6.32 4.08 -0.72
N ALA A 58 5.77 3.02 -1.31
CA ALA A 58 4.97 2.03 -0.60
C ALA A 58 5.79 1.27 0.45
N PHE A 59 7.05 0.94 0.15
CA PHE A 59 7.97 0.31 1.09
C PHE A 59 8.25 1.21 2.29
N LEU A 60 8.62 2.46 2.07
CA LEU A 60 8.89 3.41 3.15
C LEU A 60 7.64 3.64 4.02
N PHE A 61 6.48 3.77 3.38
CA PHE A 61 5.21 3.94 4.09
C PHE A 61 4.86 2.71 4.92
N SER A 62 4.94 1.51 4.34
CA SER A 62 4.60 0.25 5.02
C SER A 62 5.57 -0.04 6.15
N VAL A 63 6.89 0.11 5.93
CA VAL A 63 7.89 -0.05 6.99
C VAL A 63 7.62 0.93 8.13
N SER A 64 7.33 2.20 7.83
CA SER A 64 7.04 3.19 8.87
C SER A 64 5.80 2.80 9.69
N PHE A 65 4.70 2.45 9.02
CA PHE A 65 3.43 2.14 9.69
C PHE A 65 3.51 0.81 10.44
N ASP A 66 3.96 -0.25 9.78
CA ASP A 66 4.02 -1.59 10.35
C ASP A 66 5.08 -1.67 11.46
N SER A 67 6.18 -0.93 11.37
CA SER A 67 7.16 -0.86 12.48
C SER A 67 6.56 -0.18 13.70
N PHE A 68 5.76 0.87 13.51
CA PHE A 68 5.05 1.52 14.60
C PHE A 68 4.05 0.58 15.26
N ILE A 69 3.28 -0.18 14.46
CA ILE A 69 2.36 -1.20 14.98
C ILE A 69 3.13 -2.32 15.69
N PHE A 70 4.20 -2.84 15.09
CA PHE A 70 5.03 -3.90 15.67
C PHE A 70 5.68 -3.47 17.00
N ALA A 71 6.06 -2.19 17.13
CA ALA A 71 6.67 -1.67 18.34
C ALA A 71 5.65 -1.38 19.45
N THR A 72 4.42 -0.97 19.10
CA THR A 72 3.43 -0.47 20.07
C THR A 72 2.31 -1.47 20.38
N MET A 73 2.09 -2.46 19.52
CA MET A 73 0.97 -3.41 19.61
C MET A 73 1.44 -4.86 19.52
N ASN A 74 0.81 -5.74 20.31
CA ASN A 74 0.99 -7.19 20.21
C ASN A 74 0.13 -7.78 19.08
N MET A 75 0.26 -7.25 17.86
CA MET A 75 -0.56 -7.62 16.70
C MET A 75 0.07 -8.75 15.88
N TYR A 76 1.40 -8.74 15.71
CA TYR A 76 2.14 -9.78 15.00
C TYR A 76 2.66 -10.84 15.98
N LYS A 77 2.48 -12.12 15.65
CA LYS A 77 3.04 -13.26 16.41
C LYS A 77 4.53 -13.45 16.17
N SER A 78 5.05 -12.94 15.05
CA SER A 78 6.45 -13.11 14.67
C SER A 78 6.90 -11.99 13.72
N PHE A 79 8.22 -11.80 13.64
CA PHE A 79 8.84 -10.94 12.63
C PHE A 79 8.50 -11.37 11.20
N GLY A 80 8.26 -12.67 10.97
CA GLY A 80 7.86 -13.19 9.65
C GLY A 80 6.51 -12.65 9.19
N GLY A 81 5.54 -12.46 10.11
CA GLY A 81 4.25 -11.85 9.80
C GLY A 81 4.40 -10.40 9.35
N TYR A 82 5.15 -9.61 10.13
CA TYR A 82 5.52 -8.23 9.81
C TYR A 82 6.21 -8.12 8.44
N ALA A 83 7.24 -8.93 8.20
CA ALA A 83 8.01 -8.86 6.97
C ALA A 83 7.16 -9.18 5.72
N VAL A 84 6.28 -10.17 5.81
CA VAL A 84 5.39 -10.52 4.70
C VAL A 84 4.38 -9.41 4.42
N ASP A 85 3.86 -8.77 5.46
CA ASP A 85 2.90 -7.66 5.32
C ASP A 85 3.53 -6.46 4.60
N VAL A 86 4.72 -6.06 5.03
CA VAL A 86 5.50 -4.99 4.38
C VAL A 86 5.77 -5.31 2.91
N LEU A 87 6.21 -6.54 2.60
CA LEU A 87 6.53 -6.94 1.23
C LEU A 87 5.28 -6.99 0.34
N ALA A 88 4.18 -7.55 0.84
CA ALA A 88 2.93 -7.60 0.10
C ALA A 88 2.38 -6.19 -0.16
N SER A 89 2.37 -5.34 0.85
CA SER A 89 1.93 -3.94 0.76
C SER A 89 2.80 -3.12 -0.19
N THR A 90 4.11 -3.38 -0.22
CA THR A 90 5.06 -2.77 -1.16
C THR A 90 4.73 -3.11 -2.60
N VAL A 91 4.51 -4.39 -2.90
CA VAL A 91 4.19 -4.85 -4.27
C VAL A 91 2.84 -4.30 -4.73
N LEU A 92 1.81 -4.36 -3.87
CA LEU A 92 0.49 -3.82 -4.18
C LEU A 92 0.53 -2.31 -4.39
N GLY A 93 1.25 -1.57 -3.54
CA GLY A 93 1.47 -0.14 -3.70
C GLY A 93 2.19 0.22 -5.00
N GLY A 94 3.20 -0.56 -5.38
CA GLY A 94 3.87 -0.45 -6.68
C GLY A 94 2.92 -0.63 -7.87
N ILE A 95 2.05 -1.64 -7.83
CA ILE A 95 1.06 -1.89 -8.90
C ILE A 95 0.09 -0.71 -9.01
N MET A 96 -0.48 -0.25 -7.89
CA MET A 96 -1.40 0.90 -7.89
C MET A 96 -0.74 2.17 -8.44
N ALA A 97 0.51 2.40 -8.04
CA ALA A 97 1.32 3.51 -8.53
C ALA A 97 1.62 3.40 -10.03
N GLY A 98 1.92 2.19 -10.53
CA GLY A 98 2.10 1.94 -11.96
C GLY A 98 0.85 2.33 -12.77
N PHE A 99 -0.34 1.96 -12.30
CA PHE A 99 -1.60 2.37 -12.94
C PHE A 99 -1.85 3.87 -12.85
N ALA A 100 -1.56 4.51 -11.72
CA ALA A 100 -1.67 5.96 -11.59
C ALA A 100 -0.79 6.69 -12.61
N ALA A 101 0.47 6.27 -12.77
CA ALA A 101 1.39 6.81 -13.77
C ALA A 101 0.91 6.56 -15.20
N LEU A 102 0.43 5.35 -15.49
CA LEU A 102 -0.11 4.99 -16.81
C LEU A 102 -1.27 5.91 -17.20
N ILE A 103 -2.22 6.13 -16.29
CA ILE A 103 -3.38 7.00 -16.52
C ILE A 103 -2.93 8.44 -16.82
N LEU A 104 -1.93 8.95 -16.09
CA LEU A 104 -1.34 10.28 -16.34
C LEU A 104 -0.57 10.37 -17.67
N GLY A 105 -0.15 9.24 -18.23
CA GLY A 105 0.52 9.14 -19.52
C GLY A 105 -0.41 9.00 -20.72
N ILE A 106 -1.69 8.67 -20.51
CA ILE A 106 -2.65 8.55 -21.61
C ILE A 106 -2.75 9.88 -22.36
N GLY A 107 -2.60 9.83 -23.68
CA GLY A 107 -2.66 11.01 -24.56
C GLY A 107 -1.35 11.81 -24.68
N LYS A 108 -0.30 11.45 -23.92
CA LYS A 108 1.05 11.98 -24.14
C LYS A 108 1.75 11.10 -25.19
N LYS A 109 2.42 11.72 -26.18
CA LYS A 109 3.27 10.96 -27.10
C LYS A 109 4.37 10.28 -26.29
N ALA A 110 4.63 9.00 -26.58
CA ALA A 110 5.75 8.29 -26.01
C ALA A 110 7.04 8.94 -26.52
N GLU A 111 7.67 9.77 -25.69
CA GLU A 111 9.08 10.15 -25.85
C GLU A 111 9.99 8.98 -25.47
#